data_AF-A0A2V8KBR3-F1
#
_entry.id   AF-A0A2V8KBR3-F1
#
_cell.length_a   1.000
_cell.length_b   1.000
_cell.length_c   1.000
_cell.angle_alpha   90.00
_cell.angle_beta   90.00
_cell.angle_gamma   90.00
#
_symmetry.space_group_name_H-M   'P 1'
#
loop_
_entity.id
_entity.type
_entity.pdbx_description
1 polymer ?
#
loop_
_entity_poly.entity_id
_entity_poly.type
_entity_poly.pdbx_seq_one_letter_code
_entity_poly.pdbx_strand_id
1 'polypeptide(L)'
;MIRFEEMRAILAGRNAFYSERLRSGVDFAELPFTTKQELVDDQAEHPPFGTNLTYPVEKYIRIHQTSGTAGKPILWLDTKESWDWWLACWEQVFKGAGVREADRVYVAFSFGPFIGFWAAFEAAQRLGAMVIPGGGQSTEQRLRAPFDREA
;
A
#
# COMPACT_ATOMS: atom_id res chain seq x y z
N MET A 1 -20.40 -13.40 -2.43
CA MET A 1 -20.10 -14.48 -3.39
C MET A 1 -19.70 -13.94 -4.77
N ILE A 2 -20.46 -13.05 -5.43
CA ILE A 2 -20.10 -12.49 -6.77
C ILE A 2 -18.67 -11.92 -6.82
N ARG A 3 -18.29 -11.05 -5.87
CA ARG A 3 -16.95 -10.45 -5.83
C ARG A 3 -15.80 -11.45 -5.64
N PHE A 4 -16.07 -12.59 -5.01
CA PHE A 4 -15.06 -13.62 -4.81
C PHE A 4 -14.78 -14.38 -6.10
N GLU A 5 -15.83 -14.74 -6.86
CA GLU A 5 -15.68 -15.36 -8.17
C GLU A 5 -15.01 -14.41 -9.19
N GLU A 6 -15.35 -13.12 -9.14
CA GLU A 6 -14.65 -12.10 -9.96
C GLU A 6 -13.16 -12.02 -9.63
N MET A 7 -12.80 -11.97 -8.34
CA MET A 7 -11.41 -12.00 -7.89
C MET A 7 -10.71 -13.28 -8.35
N ARG A 8 -11.35 -14.44 -8.21
CA ARG A 8 -10.80 -15.73 -8.66
C ARG A 8 -10.58 -15.74 -10.16
N ALA A 9 -11.50 -15.22 -10.96
CA ALA A 9 -11.35 -15.12 -12.41
C ALA A 9 -10.19 -14.21 -12.83
N ILE A 10 -9.90 -13.15 -12.07
CA ILE A 10 -8.73 -12.28 -12.30
C ILE A 10 -7.42 -13.02 -12.00
N LEU A 11 -7.38 -13.79 -10.91
CA LEU A 11 -6.16 -14.46 -10.44
C LEU A 11 -5.85 -15.75 -11.21
N ALA A 12 -6.87 -16.45 -11.70
CA ALA A 12 -6.75 -17.75 -12.35
C ALA A 12 -5.81 -17.70 -13.56
N GLY A 13 -4.70 -18.44 -13.48
CA GLY A 13 -3.70 -18.53 -14.55
C GLY A 13 -2.83 -17.28 -14.71
N ARG A 14 -2.99 -16.28 -13.82
CA ARG A 14 -2.21 -15.02 -13.84
C ARG A 14 -1.37 -14.81 -12.60
N ASN A 15 -1.82 -15.31 -11.46
CA ASN A 15 -1.11 -15.24 -10.18
C ASN A 15 -0.68 -16.65 -9.76
N ALA A 16 0.59 -16.98 -9.94
CA ALA A 16 1.08 -18.33 -9.69
C ALA A 16 1.06 -18.71 -8.20
N PHE A 17 1.26 -17.73 -7.30
CA PHE A 17 1.18 -17.94 -5.85
C PHE A 17 -0.21 -18.43 -5.39
N TYR A 18 -1.29 -17.88 -5.96
CA TYR A 18 -2.66 -18.20 -5.56
C TYR A 18 -3.41 -19.16 -6.49
N SER A 19 -2.95 -19.39 -7.74
CA SER A 19 -3.71 -20.15 -8.74
C SER A 19 -4.08 -21.56 -8.26
N GLU A 20 -3.20 -22.23 -7.52
CA GLU A 20 -3.46 -23.56 -6.95
C GLU A 20 -4.44 -23.50 -5.77
N ARG A 21 -4.36 -22.45 -4.94
CA ARG A 21 -5.20 -22.26 -3.75
C ARG A 21 -6.63 -21.83 -4.10
N LEU A 22 -6.84 -21.25 -5.28
CA LEU A 22 -8.11 -20.63 -5.71
C LEU A 22 -8.81 -21.37 -6.87
N ARG A 23 -8.59 -22.69 -6.99
CA ARG A 23 -9.23 -23.55 -7.98
C ARG A 23 -10.77 -23.54 -7.84
N SER A 24 -11.46 -23.96 -8.91
CA SER A 24 -12.92 -24.05 -8.94
C SER A 24 -13.47 -24.93 -7.81
N GLY A 25 -14.51 -24.44 -7.13
CA GLY A 25 -15.23 -25.18 -6.09
C GLY A 25 -14.71 -24.98 -4.67
N VAL A 26 -13.63 -24.20 -4.48
CA VAL A 26 -13.16 -23.81 -3.13
C VAL A 26 -14.10 -22.75 -2.55
N ASP A 27 -14.59 -22.98 -1.33
CA ASP A 27 -15.34 -21.98 -0.56
C ASP A 27 -14.38 -20.94 0.03
N PHE A 28 -14.76 -19.67 -0.04
CA PHE A 28 -14.03 -18.58 0.58
C PHE A 28 -13.80 -18.81 2.08
N ALA A 29 -14.78 -19.38 2.79
CA ALA A 29 -14.68 -19.64 4.23
C ALA A 29 -13.66 -20.73 4.59
N GLU A 30 -13.29 -21.57 3.62
CA GLU A 30 -12.34 -22.67 3.79
C GLU A 30 -10.90 -22.29 3.41
N LEU A 31 -10.70 -21.09 2.86
CA LEU A 31 -9.37 -20.66 2.43
C LEU A 31 -8.43 -20.50 3.63
N PRO A 32 -7.21 -21.10 3.57
CA PRO A 32 -6.21 -20.86 4.59
C PRO A 32 -5.74 -19.40 4.53
N PHE A 33 -5.34 -18.87 5.68
CA PHE A 33 -4.69 -17.56 5.73
C PHE A 33 -3.34 -17.59 5.02
N THR A 34 -3.03 -16.51 4.29
CA THR A 34 -1.67 -16.26 3.81
C THR A 34 -0.84 -15.64 4.91
N THR A 35 0.33 -16.20 5.18
CA THR A 35 1.25 -15.65 6.19
C THR A 35 2.29 -14.75 5.57
N LYS A 36 2.86 -13.85 6.38
CA LYS A 36 4.00 -13.03 5.95
C LYS A 36 5.19 -13.90 5.50
N GLN A 37 5.44 -15.02 6.19
CA GLN A 37 6.57 -15.88 5.90
C GLN A 37 6.44 -16.53 4.51
N GLU A 38 5.25 -16.95 4.12
CA GLU A 38 5.00 -17.50 2.77
C GLU A 38 5.39 -16.52 1.66
N LEU A 39 5.10 -15.22 1.84
CA LEU A 39 5.49 -14.18 0.88
C LEU A 39 7.00 -13.91 0.89
N VAL A 40 7.64 -14.01 2.06
CA VAL A 40 9.11 -13.88 2.17
C VAL A 40 9.81 -15.03 1.46
N ASP A 41 9.34 -16.26 1.67
CA ASP A 41 9.92 -17.46 1.07
C ASP A 41 9.70 -17.46 -0.44
N ASP A 42 8.51 -17.12 -0.91
CA ASP A 42 8.20 -16.98 -2.34
C ASP A 42 9.13 -15.98 -3.05
N GLN A 43 9.41 -14.82 -2.44
CA GLN A 43 10.37 -13.86 -3.00
C GLN A 43 11.82 -14.34 -2.96
N ALA A 44 12.18 -15.17 -1.99
CA ALA A 44 13.52 -15.75 -1.89
C ALA A 44 13.75 -16.85 -2.94
N GLU A 45 12.74 -17.67 -3.21
CA GLU A 45 12.76 -18.74 -4.22
C GLU A 45 12.62 -18.19 -5.65
N HIS A 46 11.84 -17.11 -5.83
CA HIS A 46 11.52 -16.51 -7.13
C HIS A 46 11.88 -15.01 -7.16
N PRO A 47 13.17 -14.65 -7.12
CA PRO A 47 13.58 -13.26 -7.08
C PRO A 47 13.26 -12.51 -8.39
N PRO A 48 13.04 -11.18 -8.34
CA PRO A 48 13.08 -10.35 -7.13
C PRO A 48 11.73 -10.19 -6.41
N PHE A 49 10.61 -10.47 -7.08
CA PHE A 49 9.27 -10.06 -6.60
C PHE A 49 8.37 -11.23 -6.15
N GLY A 50 8.84 -12.47 -6.28
CA GLY A 50 8.03 -13.65 -6.02
C GLY A 50 7.09 -13.97 -7.18
N THR A 51 6.16 -14.88 -6.93
CA THR A 51 5.15 -15.35 -7.89
C THR A 51 3.75 -14.81 -7.59
N ASN A 52 3.61 -13.94 -6.58
CA ASN A 52 2.35 -13.31 -6.17
C ASN A 52 1.91 -12.12 -7.06
N LEU A 53 2.66 -11.78 -8.10
CA LEU A 53 2.22 -10.79 -9.08
C LEU A 53 1.13 -11.38 -9.99
N THR A 54 0.14 -10.56 -10.34
CA THR A 54 -1.00 -10.94 -11.21
C THR A 54 -0.85 -10.41 -12.63
N TYR A 55 -0.04 -9.37 -12.82
CA TYR A 55 0.21 -8.75 -14.11
C TYR A 55 1.70 -8.84 -14.45
N PRO A 56 2.10 -8.62 -15.72
CA PRO A 56 3.50 -8.39 -16.07
C PRO A 56 4.07 -7.20 -15.28
N VAL A 57 5.37 -7.23 -14.98
CA VAL A 57 6.04 -6.23 -14.11
C VAL A 57 5.85 -4.80 -14.63
N GLU A 58 5.73 -4.62 -15.94
CA GLU A 58 5.55 -3.33 -16.62
C GLU A 58 4.20 -2.66 -16.34
N LYS A 59 3.23 -3.41 -15.77
CA LYS A 59 1.92 -2.87 -15.34
C LYS A 59 1.98 -2.23 -13.96
N TYR A 60 3.03 -2.49 -13.20
CA TYR A 60 3.21 -1.91 -11.87
C TYR A 60 3.97 -0.59 -11.99
N ILE A 61 3.49 0.42 -11.27
CA ILE A 61 4.01 1.78 -11.34
C ILE A 61 4.72 2.22 -10.07
N ARG A 62 4.65 1.42 -9.01
CA ARG A 62 5.22 1.70 -7.69
C ARG A 62 5.73 0.43 -7.04
N ILE A 63 6.78 0.59 -6.23
CA ILE A 63 7.33 -0.44 -5.36
C ILE A 63 7.49 0.11 -3.95
N HIS A 64 7.04 -0.69 -2.97
CA HIS A 64 7.13 -0.44 -1.56
C HIS A 64 7.89 -1.57 -0.87
N GLN A 65 8.36 -1.33 0.34
CA GLN A 65 9.13 -2.30 1.10
C GLN A 65 8.77 -2.24 2.58
N THR A 66 8.62 -3.41 3.19
CA THR A 66 8.49 -3.52 4.65
C THR A 66 9.84 -3.28 5.34
N SER A 67 9.85 -2.87 6.62
CA SER A 67 11.07 -2.55 7.36
C SER A 67 12.03 -3.73 7.60
N GLY A 68 11.62 -4.97 7.36
CA GLY A 68 12.48 -6.15 7.57
C GLY A 68 12.85 -6.40 9.05
N THR A 69 12.12 -5.85 10.02
CA THR A 69 12.45 -5.98 11.46
C THR A 69 12.52 -7.42 12.00
N ALA A 70 11.98 -8.40 11.24
CA ALA A 70 12.02 -9.82 11.57
C ALA A 70 12.73 -10.68 10.50
N GLY A 71 13.53 -10.09 9.61
CA GLY A 71 14.24 -10.82 8.55
C GLY A 71 14.24 -10.10 7.21
N LYS A 72 14.14 -10.86 6.11
CA LYS A 72 14.11 -10.28 4.76
C LYS A 72 12.87 -9.40 4.57
N PRO A 73 13.02 -8.17 4.10
CA PRO A 73 11.89 -7.30 3.80
C PRO A 73 11.14 -7.81 2.57
N ILE A 74 9.81 -7.71 2.59
CA ILE A 74 8.97 -7.97 1.42
C ILE A 74 8.95 -6.73 0.53
N LEU A 75 9.14 -6.93 -0.78
CA LEU A 75 8.85 -5.96 -1.83
C LEU A 75 7.38 -6.05 -2.25
N TRP A 76 6.70 -4.93 -2.39
CA TRP A 76 5.28 -4.89 -2.76
C TRP A 76 5.04 -3.93 -3.91
N LEU A 77 4.33 -4.37 -4.95
CA LEU A 77 4.15 -3.61 -6.18
C LEU A 77 2.69 -3.23 -6.38
N ASP A 78 2.44 -2.01 -6.83
CA ASP A 78 1.11 -1.47 -7.06
C ASP A 78 0.93 -1.07 -8.53
N THR A 79 -0.18 -1.47 -9.14
CA THR A 79 -0.60 -0.94 -10.45
C THR A 79 -1.18 0.45 -10.27
N LYS A 80 -1.49 1.13 -11.38
CA LYS A 80 -2.19 2.42 -11.29
C LYS A 80 -3.53 2.29 -10.56
N GLU A 81 -4.29 1.26 -10.89
CA GLU A 81 -5.61 1.00 -10.33
C GLU A 81 -5.54 0.65 -8.84
N SER A 82 -4.58 -0.18 -8.42
CA SER A 82 -4.42 -0.52 -7.00
C SER A 82 -3.94 0.67 -6.19
N TRP A 83 -3.11 1.53 -6.76
CA TRP A 83 -2.70 2.77 -6.11
C TRP A 83 -3.84 3.78 -5.98
N ASP A 84 -4.63 3.98 -7.04
CA ASP A 84 -5.79 4.87 -6.99
C ASP A 84 -6.80 4.40 -5.91
N TRP A 85 -6.91 3.09 -5.70
CA TRP A 85 -7.68 2.50 -4.60
C TRP A 85 -7.07 2.80 -3.22
N TRP A 86 -5.74 2.67 -3.07
CA TRP A 86 -5.03 3.10 -1.84
C TRP A 86 -5.32 4.55 -1.47
N LEU A 87 -5.25 5.46 -2.45
CA LEU A 87 -5.56 6.87 -2.26
C LEU A 87 -7.02 7.07 -1.84
N ALA A 88 -7.96 6.38 -2.48
CA ALA A 88 -9.38 6.44 -2.12
C ALA A 88 -9.65 5.98 -0.68
N CYS A 89 -8.96 4.93 -0.21
CA CYS A 89 -9.03 4.49 1.19
C CYS A 89 -8.50 5.57 2.16
N TRP A 90 -7.35 6.18 1.85
CA TRP A 90 -6.79 7.25 2.68
C TRP A 90 -7.66 8.51 2.71
N GLU A 91 -8.32 8.86 1.60
CA GLU A 91 -9.32 9.93 1.61
C GLU A 91 -10.46 9.65 2.60
N GLN A 92 -10.90 8.39 2.74
CA GLN A 92 -11.91 8.05 3.75
C GLN A 92 -11.36 8.23 5.17
N VAL A 93 -10.09 7.88 5.41
CA VAL A 93 -9.42 8.11 6.70
C VAL A 93 -9.39 9.60 7.01
N PHE A 94 -8.98 10.45 6.06
CA PHE A 94 -8.95 11.90 6.25
C PHE A 94 -10.35 12.49 6.48
N LYS A 95 -11.34 12.11 5.67
CA LYS A 95 -12.73 12.55 5.84
C LYS A 95 -13.29 12.12 7.21
N GLY A 96 -13.02 10.88 7.62
CA GLY A 96 -13.40 10.36 8.94
C GLY A 96 -12.74 11.10 10.10
N ALA A 97 -11.51 11.58 9.90
CA ALA A 97 -10.80 12.45 10.85
C ALA A 97 -11.25 13.92 10.79
N GLY A 98 -12.17 14.28 9.90
CA GLY A 98 -12.69 15.64 9.74
C GLY A 98 -11.80 16.58 8.92
N VAL A 99 -10.77 16.06 8.25
CA VAL A 99 -9.87 16.85 7.39
C VAL A 99 -10.62 17.31 6.15
N ARG A 100 -10.42 18.58 5.79
CA ARG A 100 -11.02 19.29 4.66
C ARG A 100 -9.94 19.91 3.79
N GLU A 101 -10.35 20.39 2.61
CA GLU A 101 -9.46 21.07 1.64
C GLU A 101 -8.77 22.33 2.21
N ALA A 102 -9.40 23.01 3.18
CA ALA A 102 -8.82 24.20 3.82
C ALA A 102 -7.75 23.85 4.88
N ASP A 103 -7.62 22.58 5.26
CA ASP A 103 -6.71 22.16 6.31
C ASP A 103 -5.27 22.01 5.80
N ARG A 104 -4.33 22.02 6.75
CA ARG A 104 -2.92 21.74 6.51
C ARG A 104 -2.57 20.37 7.10
N VAL A 105 -2.04 19.47 6.29
CA VAL A 105 -1.67 18.11 6.68
C VAL A 105 -0.15 17.99 6.78
N TYR A 106 0.36 17.87 8.01
CA TYR A 106 1.78 17.64 8.25
C TYR A 106 2.13 16.15 8.26
N VAL A 107 2.88 15.68 7.27
CA VAL A 107 3.23 14.27 7.11
C VAL A 107 4.56 13.98 7.81
N ALA A 108 4.49 13.49 9.05
CA ALA A 108 5.64 13.27 9.94
C ALA A 108 6.28 11.87 9.83
N PHE A 109 6.19 11.23 8.66
CA PHE A 109 6.83 9.94 8.40
C PHE A 109 8.10 10.13 7.57
N SER A 110 9.11 9.30 7.78
CA SER A 110 10.34 9.34 6.97
C SER A 110 10.05 9.08 5.49
N PHE A 111 10.79 9.75 4.62
CA PHE A 111 10.84 9.40 3.21
C PHE A 111 11.57 8.07 3.06
N GLY A 112 10.92 7.10 2.44
CA GLY A 112 11.45 5.76 2.31
C GLY A 112 10.47 4.85 1.60
N PRO A 113 10.74 3.55 1.55
CA PRO A 113 9.93 2.60 0.79
C PRO A 113 8.63 2.23 1.53
N PHE A 114 8.37 2.81 2.70
CA PHE A 114 7.16 2.56 3.45
C PHE A 114 5.96 3.27 2.80
N ILE A 115 4.96 2.46 2.42
CA ILE A 115 3.76 2.88 1.70
C ILE A 115 2.95 3.99 2.40
N GLY A 116 2.94 3.99 3.74
CA GLY A 116 2.09 4.89 4.52
C GLY A 116 2.41 6.37 4.30
N PHE A 117 3.68 6.74 4.11
CA PHE A 117 4.04 8.12 3.80
C PHE A 117 3.41 8.56 2.47
N TRP A 118 3.65 7.79 1.40
CA TRP A 118 3.24 8.15 0.04
C TRP A 118 1.73 8.18 -0.12
N ALA A 119 1.02 7.20 0.44
CA ALA A 119 -0.43 7.13 0.34
C ALA A 119 -1.11 8.29 1.10
N ALA A 120 -0.65 8.59 2.32
CA ALA A 120 -1.18 9.73 3.08
C ALA A 120 -0.87 11.07 2.41
N PHE A 121 0.37 11.23 1.91
CA PHE A 121 0.81 12.45 1.24
C PHE A 121 -0.01 12.73 -0.02
N GLU A 122 -0.07 11.77 -0.95
CA GLU A 122 -0.79 11.93 -2.21
C GLU A 122 -2.32 12.03 -2.00
N ALA A 123 -2.90 11.30 -1.04
CA ALA A 123 -4.33 11.38 -0.76
C ALA A 123 -4.73 12.72 -0.13
N ALA A 124 -3.90 13.29 0.74
CA ALA A 124 -4.15 14.63 1.28
C ALA A 124 -4.08 15.70 0.18
N GLN A 125 -3.15 15.58 -0.77
CA GLN A 125 -3.10 16.45 -1.95
C GLN A 125 -4.34 16.27 -2.83
N ARG A 126 -4.77 15.02 -3.06
CA ARG A 126 -5.97 14.71 -3.85
C ARG A 126 -7.26 15.24 -3.20
N LEU A 127 -7.31 15.30 -1.87
CA LEU A 127 -8.40 15.94 -1.11
C LEU A 127 -8.43 17.47 -1.28
N GLY A 128 -7.34 18.09 -1.72
CA GLY A 128 -7.20 19.54 -1.84
C GLY A 128 -6.55 20.21 -0.63
N ALA A 129 -6.19 19.45 0.40
CA ALA A 129 -5.52 19.97 1.58
C ALA A 129 -4.07 20.40 1.27
N MET A 130 -3.57 21.40 1.98
CA MET A 130 -2.16 21.79 1.90
C MET A 130 -1.30 20.76 2.62
N VAL A 131 -0.43 20.05 1.89
CA VAL A 131 0.40 19.00 2.47
C VAL A 131 1.82 19.50 2.77
N ILE A 132 2.27 19.31 4.00
CA ILE A 132 3.60 19.70 4.47
C ILE A 132 4.44 18.42 4.66
N PRO A 133 5.45 18.16 3.80
CA PRO A 133 6.25 16.95 3.86
C PRO A 133 7.31 17.03 4.98
N GLY A 134 6.87 16.74 6.21
CA GLY A 134 7.71 16.80 7.40
C GLY A 134 8.84 15.78 7.44
N GLY A 135 8.62 14.58 6.90
CA GLY A 135 9.72 13.67 6.62
C GLY A 135 10.49 13.21 7.88
N GLY A 136 11.80 13.09 7.70
CA GLY A 136 12.78 12.79 8.76
C GLY A 136 13.19 13.99 9.63
N GLN A 137 12.43 15.09 9.66
CA GLN A 137 12.73 16.23 10.52
C GLN A 137 12.82 15.82 12.01
N SER A 138 13.70 16.47 12.76
CA SER A 138 13.84 16.28 14.21
C SER A 138 12.56 16.66 14.95
N THR A 139 12.44 16.22 16.20
CA THR A 139 11.31 16.61 17.07
C THR A 139 11.19 18.13 17.17
N GLU A 140 12.28 18.87 17.34
CA GLU A 140 12.22 20.34 17.44
C GLU A 140 11.78 20.99 16.13
N GLN A 141 12.24 20.48 14.99
CA GLN A 141 11.82 20.96 13.67
C GLN A 141 10.32 20.72 13.45
N ARG A 142 9.81 19.53 13.83
CA ARG A 142 8.39 19.18 13.74
C ARG A 142 7.52 20.09 14.62
N LEU A 143 8.00 20.47 15.80
CA LEU A 143 7.27 21.36 16.71
C LEU A 143 7.16 22.79 16.18
N ARG A 144 8.17 23.27 15.45
CA ARG A 144 8.16 24.63 14.88
C ARG A 144 7.40 24.70 13.55
N ALA A 145 7.44 23.61 12.79
CA ALA A 145 6.99 23.57 11.41
C ALA A 145 5.54 24.08 11.15
N PRO A 146 4.53 23.75 11.98
CA PRO A 146 3.19 24.30 11.79
C PRO A 146 3.13 25.82 11.92
N PHE A 147 3.84 26.38 12.91
CA PHE A 147 3.79 27.81 13.26
C PHE A 147 4.59 28.70 12.31
N ASP A 148 5.74 28.22 11.81
CA ASP A 148 6.57 28.97 10.85
C ASP A 148 5.86 29.21 9.49
N ARG A 149 4.70 28.57 9.27
CA ARG A 149 3.95 28.57 8.01
C ARG A 149 2.53 29.12 8.17
N GLU A 150 2.25 29.74 9.30
CA GLU A 150 1.07 30.58 9.48
C GLU A 150 1.38 31.97 8.90
N ALA A 151 0.59 32.37 7.90
CA ALA A 151 0.57 33.73 7.36
C ALA A 151 -0.61 34.50 7.97
#